data_AF-A0A929W445-F1
#
_entry.id   AF-A0A929W445-F1
#
_cell.length_a   1.000
_cell.length_b   1.000
_cell.length_c   1.000
_cell.angle_alpha   90.00
_cell.angle_beta   90.00
_cell.angle_gamma   90.00
#
_symmetry.space_group_name_H-M   'P 1'
#
loop_
_entity.id
_entity.type
_entity.pdbx_description
1 polymer ?
#
loop_
_entity_poly.entity_id
_entity_poly.type
_entity_poly.pdbx_seq_one_letter_code
_entity_poly.pdbx_strand_id
1 'polypeptide(L)'
;MALSTTVRAQDSPNLYTTGSSTGAPTTWGGLDYNGMPWVRNVSSPYHLKSGLAGRHLFVWPSHGRYFDGERWKWQRPIMFCTTEDLLSQSIVFPYLIPMLENAGAVVYTPRERDAQTEEAVVDNDHPTSEGRYAERDAAGKSWRTADLPGFGLPHRQLTDNDQPFRNGTSRCIPTSRRNEPRAEASWTPNLAKRGHYAVYVSYTSLPDAVDDAHYTVYHAGGRTEFHVNQRMGGGTWLYLGTFLFEAGENEHARVVLDNASTHKGSISADAVRFGGGMGLAARSMPQITVSPDSIYTYAYPKVGHTSGLPRRLEGARYYAQWAGLPDSLYRHRDETSDYNGDLRSRAHLLNFLGGGSPFMPDTLGARVPFELSFALHTDAGFNRNGNIYGTLGLITGVNEQGDSLYRTGTARRTSLDYARRVMTNLHNDLTRTYGTDWHLRELFDKNYAETRMPEVPSMILELLAHQNFT
;
A
#
# COMPACT_ATOMS: atom_id res chain seq x y z
N MET A 1 -6.12 17.42 -28.39
CA MET A 1 -6.11 18.69 -27.66
C MET A 1 -6.98 18.53 -26.41
N ALA A 2 -6.42 18.11 -25.29
CA ALA A 2 -7.13 18.15 -24.02
C ALA A 2 -7.06 19.60 -23.50
N LEU A 3 -8.20 20.25 -23.37
CA LEU A 3 -8.30 21.58 -22.75
C LEU A 3 -7.83 21.44 -21.30
N SER A 4 -6.65 21.99 -20.99
CA SER A 4 -6.24 22.23 -19.60
C SER A 4 -7.20 23.24 -19.00
N THR A 5 -8.17 22.77 -18.23
CA THR A 5 -9.06 23.64 -17.44
C THR A 5 -8.36 23.94 -16.13
N THR A 6 -7.77 25.13 -16.03
CA THR A 6 -7.26 25.69 -14.77
C THR A 6 -8.36 26.52 -14.13
N VAL A 7 -8.58 26.34 -12.83
CA VAL A 7 -9.66 27.01 -12.09
C VAL A 7 -9.16 27.32 -10.70
N ARG A 8 -9.26 28.58 -10.30
CA ARG A 8 -9.06 28.97 -8.90
C ARG A 8 -10.24 28.45 -8.08
N ALA A 9 -9.96 27.64 -7.05
CA ALA A 9 -11.00 27.02 -6.24
C ALA A 9 -11.84 28.04 -5.46
N GLN A 10 -11.30 29.23 -5.17
CA GLN A 10 -12.00 30.28 -4.42
C GLN A 10 -13.05 31.07 -5.23
N ASP A 11 -12.97 31.08 -6.57
CA ASP A 11 -13.78 32.02 -7.37
C ASP A 11 -15.19 31.50 -7.70
N SER A 12 -15.56 30.27 -7.32
CA SER A 12 -16.96 29.79 -7.38
C SER A 12 -17.17 28.46 -6.64
N PRO A 13 -18.06 28.40 -5.62
CA PRO A 13 -18.50 27.14 -5.04
C PRO A 13 -19.27 26.24 -6.04
N ASN A 14 -19.69 26.77 -7.20
CA ASN A 14 -20.45 26.08 -8.25
C ASN A 14 -19.84 26.25 -9.67
N LEU A 15 -18.68 25.63 -9.98
CA LEU A 15 -18.17 25.60 -11.37
C LEU A 15 -17.93 24.18 -11.89
N TYR A 16 -18.25 23.95 -13.17
CA TYR A 16 -18.15 22.73 -14.01
C TYR A 16 -19.38 21.82 -14.12
N THR A 17 -20.35 22.30 -14.89
CA THR A 17 -21.05 21.51 -15.92
C THR A 17 -20.66 22.04 -17.31
N THR A 18 -19.40 21.92 -17.72
CA THR A 18 -19.00 22.30 -19.09
C THR A 18 -17.98 21.32 -19.67
N GLY A 19 -18.49 20.46 -20.56
CA GLY A 19 -17.71 19.63 -21.47
C GLY A 19 -18.27 18.22 -21.60
N SER A 20 -19.00 17.96 -22.69
CA SER A 20 -19.57 16.67 -23.14
C SER A 20 -20.23 15.85 -22.02
N SER A 21 -21.56 15.84 -21.99
CA SER A 21 -22.30 14.78 -21.30
C SER A 21 -21.98 13.45 -21.98
N THR A 22 -20.91 12.80 -21.56
CA THR A 22 -20.94 11.33 -21.59
C THR A 22 -22.13 10.97 -20.71
N GLY A 23 -23.09 10.19 -21.23
CA GLY A 23 -24.20 9.67 -20.42
C GLY A 23 -23.74 8.70 -19.31
N ALA A 24 -22.44 8.69 -19.00
CA ALA A 24 -21.80 7.82 -18.05
C ALA A 24 -22.00 8.36 -16.62
N PRO A 25 -22.22 7.48 -15.62
CA PRO A 25 -22.31 7.89 -14.23
C PRO A 25 -21.05 8.64 -13.76
N THR A 26 -21.26 9.69 -12.96
CA THR A 26 -20.20 10.49 -12.30
C THR A 26 -20.01 10.14 -10.83
N THR A 27 -20.64 9.05 -10.39
CA THR A 27 -20.42 8.39 -9.11
C THR A 27 -20.42 6.89 -9.37
N TRP A 28 -20.02 6.09 -8.39
CA TRP A 28 -20.20 4.64 -8.45
C TRP A 28 -21.66 4.21 -8.62
N GLY A 29 -22.63 5.10 -8.37
CA GLY A 29 -24.05 4.75 -8.45
C GLY A 29 -24.39 3.68 -7.42
N GLY A 30 -25.06 2.61 -7.85
CA GLY A 30 -25.35 1.43 -7.04
C GLY A 30 -24.22 0.38 -6.99
N LEU A 31 -23.06 0.66 -7.59
CA LEU A 31 -21.91 -0.24 -7.53
C LEU A 31 -21.30 -0.16 -6.12
N ASP A 32 -21.38 -1.27 -5.39
CA ASP A 32 -20.86 -1.38 -4.03
C ASP A 32 -20.28 -2.77 -3.79
N TYR A 33 -19.31 -2.88 -2.88
CA TYR A 33 -18.81 -4.15 -2.37
C TYR A 33 -19.57 -4.53 -1.10
N ASN A 34 -20.38 -5.59 -1.19
CA ASN A 34 -21.23 -6.06 -0.09
C ASN A 34 -20.71 -7.35 0.58
N GLY A 35 -19.49 -7.79 0.25
CA GLY A 35 -18.88 -8.99 0.82
C GLY A 35 -18.14 -8.73 2.14
N MET A 36 -17.49 -9.76 2.67
CA MET A 36 -16.63 -9.61 3.85
C MET A 36 -15.39 -8.77 3.55
N PRO A 37 -15.01 -7.80 4.40
CA PRO A 37 -13.81 -7.00 4.20
C PRO A 37 -12.55 -7.87 4.16
N TRP A 38 -11.47 -7.34 3.59
CA TRP A 38 -10.21 -8.09 3.44
C TRP A 38 -9.68 -8.54 4.81
N VAL A 39 -9.80 -7.68 5.81
CA VAL A 39 -9.49 -7.98 7.21
C VAL A 39 -10.53 -7.34 8.13
N ARG A 40 -10.86 -8.03 9.23
CA ARG A 40 -11.71 -7.51 10.31
C ARG A 40 -11.13 -7.89 11.66
N ASN A 41 -10.85 -6.90 12.51
CA ASN A 41 -10.53 -7.13 13.92
C ASN A 41 -11.80 -7.55 14.67
N VAL A 42 -11.86 -8.81 15.11
CA VAL A 42 -13.02 -9.36 15.82
C VAL A 42 -12.92 -9.20 17.34
N SER A 43 -11.73 -8.83 17.85
CA SER A 43 -11.54 -8.42 19.24
C SER A 43 -11.89 -6.95 19.51
N SER A 44 -12.26 -6.17 18.47
CA SER A 44 -12.75 -4.80 18.65
C SER A 44 -13.94 -4.79 19.61
N PRO A 45 -13.95 -3.93 20.65
CA PRO A 45 -15.04 -3.88 21.62
C PRO A 45 -16.34 -3.29 21.06
N TYR A 46 -16.31 -2.81 19.82
CA TYR A 46 -17.47 -2.26 19.11
C TYR A 46 -17.53 -2.77 17.66
N HIS A 47 -18.74 -2.76 17.12
CA HIS A 47 -19.01 -3.04 15.71
C HIS A 47 -19.47 -1.76 15.01
N LEU A 48 -18.70 -1.32 14.02
CA LEU A 48 -19.05 -0.18 13.19
C LEU A 48 -20.17 -0.57 12.22
N LYS A 49 -21.28 0.17 12.25
CA LYS A 49 -22.46 -0.03 11.37
C LYS A 49 -22.56 1.04 10.27
N SER A 50 -21.68 2.04 10.30
CA SER A 50 -21.70 3.22 9.43
C SER A 50 -20.29 3.78 9.28
N GLY A 51 -20.14 4.90 8.58
CA GLY A 51 -18.83 5.51 8.30
C GLY A 51 -18.17 4.81 7.11
N LEU A 52 -16.92 4.36 7.29
CA LEU A 52 -16.15 3.65 6.27
C LEU A 52 -16.13 2.13 6.49
N ALA A 53 -17.02 1.60 7.33
CA ALA A 53 -17.10 0.18 7.61
C ALA A 53 -17.20 -0.66 6.33
N GLY A 54 -16.24 -1.56 6.13
CA GLY A 54 -16.19 -2.46 4.97
C GLY A 54 -15.65 -1.85 3.69
N ARG A 55 -15.24 -0.57 3.72
CA ARG A 55 -14.68 0.16 2.57
C ARG A 55 -13.18 -0.11 2.42
N HIS A 56 -12.68 -0.16 1.18
CA HIS A 56 -11.25 -0.36 0.93
C HIS A 56 -10.63 0.85 0.25
N LEU A 57 -9.63 1.43 0.89
CA LEU A 57 -8.98 2.65 0.43
C LEU A 57 -7.50 2.37 0.14
N PHE A 58 -7.00 2.96 -0.94
CA PHE A 58 -5.57 3.04 -1.19
C PHE A 58 -5.10 4.43 -0.77
N VAL A 59 -4.16 4.53 0.17
CA VAL A 59 -3.74 5.82 0.79
C VAL A 59 -2.24 5.87 0.98
N TRP A 60 -1.61 6.99 0.60
CA TRP A 60 -0.15 7.10 0.66
C TRP A 60 0.34 8.53 0.85
N PRO A 61 1.49 8.71 1.52
CA PRO A 61 2.22 9.97 1.48
C PRO A 61 2.86 10.18 0.11
N SER A 62 3.55 11.29 -0.04
CA SER A 62 4.33 11.66 -1.21
C SER A 62 5.48 10.66 -1.50
N HIS A 63 6.54 11.16 -2.10
CA HIS A 63 7.69 10.40 -2.56
C HIS A 63 8.51 9.79 -1.41
N GLY A 64 9.39 8.86 -1.77
CA GLY A 64 10.34 8.25 -0.86
C GLY A 64 11.76 8.32 -1.40
N ARG A 65 12.72 7.83 -0.61
CA ARG A 65 14.11 7.67 -1.03
C ARG A 65 14.16 6.75 -2.26
N TYR A 66 14.84 7.19 -3.32
CA TYR A 66 15.00 6.42 -4.54
C TYR A 66 16.45 6.50 -5.04
N PHE A 67 16.82 5.60 -5.93
CA PHE A 67 18.13 5.59 -6.59
C PHE A 67 18.06 6.34 -7.91
N ASP A 68 18.81 7.43 -8.07
CA ASP A 68 18.74 8.26 -9.28
C ASP A 68 19.57 7.77 -10.46
N GLY A 69 20.14 6.58 -10.33
CA GLY A 69 21.11 6.07 -11.29
C GLY A 69 22.55 6.44 -10.94
N GLU A 70 22.81 7.13 -9.82
CA GLU A 70 24.15 7.37 -9.26
C GLU A 70 24.19 7.09 -7.76
N ARG A 71 23.17 7.54 -7.02
CA ARG A 71 23.08 7.42 -5.57
C ARG A 71 21.64 7.32 -5.12
N TRP A 72 21.46 6.78 -3.92
CA TRP A 72 20.23 6.99 -3.19
C TRP A 72 20.07 8.48 -2.90
N LYS A 73 18.92 9.08 -3.23
CA LYS A 73 18.57 10.47 -2.93
C LYS A 73 17.07 10.62 -2.60
N TRP A 74 16.72 11.76 -2.00
CA TRP A 74 15.34 12.19 -1.87
C TRP A 74 14.88 12.77 -3.20
N GLN A 75 13.61 12.63 -3.52
CA GLN A 75 13.01 13.21 -4.71
C GLN A 75 12.99 14.73 -4.62
N ARG A 76 12.82 15.25 -3.41
CA ARG A 76 12.80 16.69 -3.13
C ARG A 76 14.05 17.11 -2.36
N PRO A 77 14.61 18.30 -2.66
CA PRO A 77 15.78 18.80 -1.96
C PRO A 77 15.44 19.12 -0.50
N ILE A 78 16.47 19.10 0.35
CA ILE A 78 16.37 19.57 1.73
C ILE A 78 16.27 21.10 1.68
N MET A 79 15.15 21.66 2.13
CA MET A 79 14.90 23.10 2.19
C MET A 79 14.46 23.49 3.59
N PHE A 80 15.09 24.53 4.17
CA PHE A 80 14.79 25.01 5.53
C PHE A 80 14.81 23.89 6.59
N CYS A 81 15.77 22.97 6.51
CA CYS A 81 15.89 21.78 7.36
C CYS A 81 14.71 20.78 7.25
N THR A 82 13.85 20.89 6.22
CA THR A 82 12.75 19.97 5.93
C THR A 82 12.93 19.28 4.57
N THR A 83 12.33 18.11 4.40
CA THR A 83 12.20 17.42 3.11
C THR A 83 10.71 17.07 2.92
N GLU A 84 10.09 17.52 1.84
CA GLU A 84 8.68 17.23 1.48
C GLU A 84 8.35 15.73 1.60
N ASP A 85 9.23 14.89 1.05
CA ASP A 85 9.12 13.43 1.03
C ASP A 85 8.93 12.84 2.44
N LEU A 86 9.47 13.52 3.47
CA LEU A 86 9.37 13.12 4.88
C LEU A 86 8.20 13.79 5.62
N LEU A 87 7.80 15.01 5.23
CA LEU A 87 6.77 15.76 5.94
C LEU A 87 5.38 15.09 5.78
N SER A 88 4.97 14.81 4.54
CA SER A 88 3.70 14.12 4.28
C SER A 88 3.61 12.77 5.00
N GLN A 89 4.72 12.05 5.09
CA GLN A 89 4.85 10.77 5.79
C GLN A 89 4.56 10.88 7.30
N SER A 90 4.92 12.01 7.90
CA SER A 90 4.63 12.32 9.31
C SER A 90 3.16 12.57 9.59
N ILE A 91 2.34 12.80 8.56
CA ILE A 91 0.90 12.98 8.64
C ILE A 91 0.18 11.67 8.30
N VAL A 92 0.54 11.04 7.17
CA VAL A 92 -0.23 9.92 6.62
C VAL A 92 -0.19 8.69 7.50
N PHE A 93 1.01 8.24 7.90
CA PHE A 93 1.16 6.96 8.59
C PHE A 93 0.73 6.99 10.07
N PRO A 94 1.06 8.00 10.89
CA PRO A 94 0.65 8.01 12.29
C PRO A 94 -0.76 8.55 12.52
N TYR A 95 -1.34 9.30 11.57
CA TYR A 95 -2.66 9.93 11.77
C TYR A 95 -3.68 9.52 10.71
N LEU A 96 -3.47 9.85 9.43
CA LEU A 96 -4.51 9.68 8.42
C LEU A 96 -4.95 8.23 8.25
N ILE A 97 -4.02 7.30 8.05
CA ILE A 97 -4.33 5.88 7.89
C ILE A 97 -5.03 5.34 9.16
N PRO A 98 -4.48 5.50 10.38
CA PRO A 98 -5.18 5.07 11.59
C PRO A 98 -6.57 5.69 11.77
N MET A 99 -6.78 6.96 11.40
CA MET A 99 -8.10 7.60 11.48
C MET A 99 -9.10 6.95 10.53
N LEU A 100 -8.70 6.61 9.31
CA LEU A 100 -9.54 5.92 8.33
C LEU A 100 -9.86 4.48 8.77
N GLU A 101 -8.86 3.77 9.31
CA GLU A 101 -9.04 2.43 9.88
C GLU A 101 -10.00 2.45 11.08
N ASN A 102 -9.86 3.44 11.97
CA ASN A 102 -10.78 3.64 13.10
C ASN A 102 -12.20 4.01 12.65
N ALA A 103 -12.35 4.63 11.47
CA ALA A 103 -13.64 4.88 10.83
C ALA A 103 -14.20 3.64 10.10
N GLY A 104 -13.47 2.52 10.09
CA GLY A 104 -13.91 1.21 9.60
C GLY A 104 -13.35 0.78 8.24
N ALA A 105 -12.50 1.59 7.63
CA ALA A 105 -11.90 1.26 6.34
C ALA A 105 -10.80 0.19 6.50
N VAL A 106 -10.65 -0.64 5.47
CA VAL A 106 -9.40 -1.36 5.20
C VAL A 106 -8.53 -0.43 4.37
N VAL A 107 -7.35 -0.07 4.87
CA VAL A 107 -6.44 0.85 4.18
C VAL A 107 -5.19 0.10 3.74
N TYR A 108 -4.86 0.17 2.46
CA TYR A 108 -3.60 -0.31 1.92
C TYR A 108 -2.72 0.87 1.49
N THR A 109 -1.41 0.72 1.63
CA THR A 109 -0.44 1.74 1.24
C THR A 109 0.70 1.10 0.44
N PRO A 110 1.18 1.72 -0.65
CA PRO A 110 2.26 1.23 -1.49
C PRO A 110 3.65 1.55 -0.92
N ARG A 111 3.76 1.98 0.33
CA ARG A 111 5.02 2.23 1.04
C ARG A 111 4.92 1.61 2.43
N GLU A 112 6.05 1.12 2.96
CA GLU A 112 6.07 0.58 4.33
C GLU A 112 5.60 1.65 5.33
N ARG A 113 4.69 1.29 6.24
CA ARG A 113 4.10 2.21 7.23
C ARG A 113 4.75 2.11 8.60
N ASP A 114 5.35 0.97 8.94
CA ASP A 114 5.97 0.74 10.24
C ASP A 114 7.36 1.40 10.31
N ALA A 115 7.62 2.12 11.40
CA ALA A 115 8.95 2.71 11.67
C ALA A 115 9.91 1.75 12.38
N GLN A 116 9.43 0.60 12.84
CA GLN A 116 10.28 -0.41 13.45
C GLN A 116 11.35 -0.88 12.45
N THR A 117 12.62 -0.70 12.82
CA THR A 117 13.76 -1.06 11.98
C THR A 117 14.16 -2.53 12.09
N GLU A 118 13.75 -3.17 13.18
CA GLU A 118 13.87 -4.63 13.32
C GLU A 118 12.77 -5.30 12.50
N GLU A 119 13.07 -6.49 12.01
CA GLU A 119 12.12 -7.34 11.32
C GLU A 119 12.40 -8.80 11.65
N ALA A 120 11.33 -9.58 11.72
CA ALA A 120 11.41 -11.03 11.66
C ALA A 120 10.36 -11.52 10.65
N VAL A 121 10.79 -12.22 9.61
CA VAL A 121 9.93 -12.93 8.66
C VAL A 121 9.98 -14.42 8.97
N VAL A 122 8.92 -14.92 9.61
CA VAL A 122 8.77 -16.34 9.91
C VAL A 122 8.04 -17.00 8.74
N ASP A 123 8.66 -18.01 8.15
CA ASP A 123 8.27 -18.59 6.86
C ASP A 123 8.32 -20.13 6.94
N ASN A 124 7.39 -20.82 6.30
CA ASN A 124 7.36 -22.28 6.24
C ASN A 124 8.55 -22.90 5.47
N ASP A 125 9.12 -22.18 4.50
CA ASP A 125 10.26 -22.67 3.72
C ASP A 125 11.57 -22.66 4.54
N HIS A 126 11.63 -21.77 5.53
CA HIS A 126 12.77 -21.60 6.43
C HIS A 126 12.31 -21.55 7.90
N PRO A 127 11.78 -22.66 8.44
CA PRO A 127 10.96 -22.68 9.65
C PRO A 127 11.69 -22.35 10.96
N THR A 128 13.00 -22.07 10.91
CA THR A 128 13.85 -21.75 12.07
C THR A 128 14.78 -20.54 11.85
N SER A 129 14.64 -19.79 10.74
CA SER A 129 15.61 -18.74 10.37
C SER A 129 15.47 -17.45 11.19
N GLU A 130 14.26 -16.90 11.30
CA GLU A 130 13.96 -15.65 12.03
C GLU A 130 12.91 -15.86 13.14
N GLY A 131 12.83 -17.09 13.62
CA GLY A 131 11.81 -17.57 14.55
C GLY A 131 11.38 -18.99 14.18
N ARG A 132 10.29 -19.47 14.78
CA ARG A 132 9.75 -20.82 14.58
C ARG A 132 8.43 -20.78 13.81
N TYR A 133 8.38 -21.50 12.68
CA TYR A 133 7.14 -21.95 12.04
C TYR A 133 6.78 -23.36 12.51
N ALA A 134 5.52 -23.62 12.84
CA ALA A 134 5.04 -24.96 13.19
C ALA A 134 3.60 -25.20 12.77
N GLU A 135 3.33 -26.42 12.29
CA GLU A 135 2.01 -26.93 11.93
C GLU A 135 1.57 -28.00 12.92
N ARG A 136 0.29 -27.98 13.30
CA ARG A 136 -0.37 -29.03 14.07
C ARG A 136 -1.58 -29.54 13.30
N ASP A 137 -1.53 -30.81 12.93
CA ASP A 137 -2.64 -31.50 12.28
C ASP A 137 -3.78 -31.81 13.25
N ALA A 138 -4.93 -32.15 12.67
CA ALA A 138 -6.10 -32.63 13.38
C ALA A 138 -6.62 -33.94 12.77
N ALA A 139 -7.48 -34.67 13.49
CA ALA A 139 -8.00 -35.94 13.02
C ALA A 139 -8.69 -35.79 11.64
N GLY A 140 -8.10 -36.42 10.62
CA GLY A 140 -8.59 -36.36 9.23
C GLY A 140 -8.31 -35.05 8.49
N LYS A 141 -7.46 -34.17 9.03
CA LYS A 141 -7.10 -32.87 8.45
C LYS A 141 -5.59 -32.63 8.64
N SER A 142 -4.85 -32.65 7.53
CA SER A 142 -3.41 -32.38 7.54
C SER A 142 -3.06 -31.22 6.64
N TRP A 143 -2.07 -30.43 7.07
CA TRP A 143 -1.48 -29.40 6.23
C TRP A 143 -0.69 -30.01 5.08
N ARG A 144 -0.78 -29.39 3.91
CA ARG A 144 -0.02 -29.79 2.71
C ARG A 144 0.45 -28.57 1.94
N THR A 145 1.44 -28.75 1.06
CA THR A 145 1.84 -27.69 0.14
C THR A 145 0.69 -27.40 -0.82
N ALA A 146 0.38 -26.12 -1.02
CA ALA A 146 -0.59 -25.66 -1.99
C ALA A 146 -0.01 -25.66 -3.41
N ASP A 147 -0.88 -25.69 -4.42
CA ASP A 147 -0.47 -25.72 -5.83
C ASP A 147 0.01 -24.36 -6.37
N LEU A 148 -0.04 -23.32 -5.54
CA LEU A 148 0.34 -21.96 -5.89
C LEU A 148 1.54 -21.52 -5.03
N PRO A 149 2.47 -20.73 -5.59
CA PRO A 149 3.66 -20.29 -4.87
C PRO A 149 3.30 -19.42 -3.66
N GLY A 150 4.24 -19.35 -2.72
CA GLY A 150 4.19 -18.51 -1.54
C GLY A 150 5.31 -17.46 -1.56
N PHE A 151 5.35 -16.68 -0.49
CA PHE A 151 6.51 -15.88 -0.17
C PHE A 151 7.70 -16.81 0.08
N GLY A 152 8.86 -16.43 -0.45
CA GLY A 152 10.13 -16.98 -0.05
C GLY A 152 11.10 -15.84 0.18
N LEU A 153 11.71 -15.80 1.36
CA LEU A 153 12.66 -14.75 1.71
C LEU A 153 13.80 -14.72 0.68
N PRO A 154 13.96 -13.62 -0.08
CA PRO A 154 15.10 -13.50 -0.98
C PRO A 154 16.37 -13.43 -0.13
N HIS A 155 17.51 -13.81 -0.71
CA HIS A 155 18.82 -13.60 -0.10
C HIS A 155 18.95 -12.19 0.51
N ARG A 156 19.90 -11.95 1.42
CA ARG A 156 20.09 -10.70 2.22
C ARG A 156 19.79 -9.33 1.54
N GLN A 157 19.75 -9.24 0.21
CA GLN A 157 19.31 -8.08 -0.57
C GLN A 157 18.41 -8.49 -1.75
N LEU A 158 17.49 -7.59 -2.12
CA LEU A 158 16.65 -7.68 -3.32
C LEU A 158 17.37 -7.06 -4.52
N THR A 159 17.54 -7.84 -5.58
CA THR A 159 17.86 -7.36 -6.92
C THR A 159 16.58 -7.12 -7.71
N ASP A 160 16.65 -6.40 -8.83
CA ASP A 160 15.46 -6.12 -9.65
C ASP A 160 14.78 -7.38 -10.22
N ASN A 161 15.48 -8.52 -10.31
CA ASN A 161 14.91 -9.76 -10.82
C ASN A 161 14.15 -10.59 -9.75
N ASP A 162 14.30 -10.25 -8.48
CA ASP A 162 13.71 -11.03 -7.40
C ASP A 162 12.21 -10.79 -7.30
N GLN A 163 11.44 -11.89 -7.24
CA GLN A 163 9.99 -11.87 -7.06
C GLN A 163 9.66 -12.69 -5.81
N PRO A 164 9.63 -12.08 -4.60
CA PRO A 164 9.57 -12.81 -3.34
C PRO A 164 8.39 -13.80 -3.26
N PHE A 165 7.22 -13.40 -3.76
CA PHE A 165 5.99 -14.22 -3.80
C PHE A 165 5.96 -15.28 -4.92
N ARG A 166 7.11 -15.55 -5.56
CA ARG A 166 7.32 -16.66 -6.50
C ARG A 166 8.50 -17.55 -6.11
N ASN A 167 9.21 -17.20 -5.05
CA ASN A 167 10.43 -17.88 -4.64
C ASN A 167 10.16 -18.99 -3.62
N GLY A 168 9.00 -18.97 -2.95
CA GLY A 168 8.66 -19.90 -1.89
C GLY A 168 7.41 -20.73 -2.15
N THR A 169 7.00 -21.47 -1.14
CA THR A 169 5.83 -22.35 -1.15
C THR A 169 4.80 -21.88 -0.14
N SER A 170 3.52 -22.09 -0.44
CA SER A 170 2.44 -21.87 0.54
C SER A 170 1.85 -23.19 1.02
N ARG A 171 1.17 -23.15 2.16
CA ARG A 171 0.56 -24.28 2.85
C ARG A 171 -0.95 -24.16 2.78
N CYS A 172 -1.66 -25.29 2.77
CA CYS A 172 -3.12 -25.29 2.79
C CYS A 172 -3.71 -26.47 3.53
N ILE A 173 -4.95 -26.29 3.96
CA ILE A 173 -5.71 -27.28 4.71
C ILE A 173 -7.23 -27.12 4.47
N PRO A 174 -8.01 -28.21 4.43
CA PRO A 174 -9.47 -28.11 4.40
C PRO A 174 -10.02 -27.55 5.71
N THR A 175 -11.11 -26.78 5.62
CA THR A 175 -11.80 -26.22 6.79
C THR A 175 -12.33 -27.30 7.75
N SER A 176 -12.34 -26.99 9.04
CA SER A 176 -13.03 -27.73 10.11
C SER A 176 -14.27 -26.97 10.58
N ARG A 177 -15.35 -27.69 10.86
CA ARG A 177 -16.57 -27.11 11.47
C ARG A 177 -16.37 -26.85 12.96
N ARG A 178 -17.26 -26.06 13.57
CA ARG A 178 -17.21 -25.67 15.00
C ARG A 178 -16.99 -26.84 15.99
N ASN A 179 -17.56 -28.01 15.71
CA ASN A 179 -17.51 -29.19 16.58
C ASN A 179 -16.45 -30.23 16.13
N GLU A 180 -15.64 -29.91 15.12
CA GLU A 180 -14.56 -30.77 14.65
C GLU A 180 -13.22 -30.36 15.29
N PRO A 181 -12.28 -31.30 15.45
CA PRO A 181 -10.92 -30.97 15.86
C PRO A 181 -10.28 -29.93 14.92
N ARG A 182 -9.52 -29.00 15.49
CA ARG A 182 -8.87 -27.91 14.76
C ARG A 182 -7.39 -28.19 14.55
N ALA A 183 -6.95 -27.99 13.32
CA ALA A 183 -5.55 -27.90 12.95
C ALA A 183 -5.11 -26.44 12.97
N GLU A 184 -3.82 -26.21 13.19
CA GLU A 184 -3.24 -24.88 13.34
C GLU A 184 -1.91 -24.76 12.59
N ALA A 185 -1.61 -23.55 12.10
CA ALA A 185 -0.28 -23.10 11.73
C ALA A 185 0.13 -21.94 12.65
N SER A 186 1.38 -21.87 13.05
CA SER A 186 1.88 -20.88 14.00
C SER A 186 3.23 -20.31 13.61
N TRP A 187 3.39 -19.01 13.86
CA TRP A 187 4.59 -18.22 13.57
C TRP A 187 5.04 -17.49 14.84
N THR A 188 6.16 -17.93 15.41
CA THR A 188 6.75 -17.35 16.62
C THR A 188 8.04 -16.63 16.25
N PRO A 189 8.06 -15.29 16.14
CA PRO A 189 9.26 -14.53 15.77
C PRO A 189 10.33 -14.59 16.86
N ASN A 190 11.59 -14.50 16.45
CA ASN A 190 12.70 -14.22 17.36
C ASN A 190 13.07 -12.74 17.27
N LEU A 191 12.61 -11.93 18.21
CA LEU A 191 12.77 -10.47 18.17
C LEU A 191 13.97 -10.01 19.01
N ALA A 192 14.87 -9.21 18.43
CA ALA A 192 16.06 -8.74 19.14
C ALA A 192 15.76 -7.80 20.33
N LYS A 193 14.64 -7.08 20.29
CA LYS A 193 14.27 -6.10 21.33
C LYS A 193 12.76 -6.01 21.52
N ARG A 194 12.36 -5.58 22.71
CA ARG A 194 10.98 -5.23 23.02
C ARG A 194 10.57 -3.99 22.20
N GLY A 195 9.37 -3.98 21.64
CA GLY A 195 8.91 -2.84 20.86
C GLY A 195 7.53 -3.03 20.24
N HIS A 196 7.04 -1.98 19.59
CA HIS A 196 5.88 -2.08 18.72
C HIS A 196 6.34 -2.59 17.35
N TYR A 197 5.67 -3.63 16.86
CA TYR A 197 5.92 -4.25 15.56
C TYR A 197 4.59 -4.34 14.81
N ALA A 198 4.58 -3.87 13.56
CA ALA A 198 3.50 -4.18 12.64
C ALA A 198 3.53 -5.67 12.32
N VAL A 199 2.36 -6.31 12.32
CA VAL A 199 2.19 -7.71 11.96
C VAL A 199 1.51 -7.76 10.60
N TYR A 200 2.20 -8.37 9.64
CA TYR A 200 1.68 -8.66 8.31
C TYR A 200 1.60 -10.16 8.10
N VAL A 201 0.53 -10.63 7.47
CA VAL A 201 0.37 -12.03 7.06
C VAL A 201 0.37 -12.13 5.55
N SER A 202 0.91 -13.22 5.02
CA SER A 202 0.70 -13.63 3.64
C SER A 202 0.00 -14.97 3.56
N TYR A 203 -0.60 -15.22 2.41
CA TYR A 203 -1.31 -16.44 2.07
C TYR A 203 -1.57 -16.43 0.56
N THR A 204 -2.13 -17.53 0.06
CA THR A 204 -2.52 -17.64 -1.35
C THR A 204 -4.02 -17.87 -1.52
N SER A 205 -4.66 -17.11 -2.41
CA SER A 205 -6.09 -17.24 -2.70
C SER A 205 -6.38 -18.48 -3.54
N LEU A 206 -6.73 -19.58 -2.88
CA LEU A 206 -7.13 -20.84 -3.52
C LEU A 206 -8.54 -20.74 -4.15
N PRO A 207 -8.86 -21.58 -5.16
CA PRO A 207 -10.18 -21.54 -5.83
C PRO A 207 -11.39 -21.68 -4.89
N ASP A 208 -11.24 -22.45 -3.80
CA ASP A 208 -12.27 -22.68 -2.77
C ASP A 208 -11.93 -22.01 -1.43
N ALA A 209 -11.14 -20.92 -1.46
CA ALA A 209 -10.74 -20.18 -0.27
C ALA A 209 -11.95 -19.62 0.50
N VAL A 210 -11.82 -19.59 1.82
CA VAL A 210 -12.81 -18.99 2.71
C VAL A 210 -12.65 -17.48 2.82
N ASP A 211 -13.71 -16.81 3.27
CA ASP A 211 -13.74 -15.36 3.52
C ASP A 211 -13.65 -15.01 5.02
N ASP A 212 -13.46 -16.01 5.88
CA ASP A 212 -13.48 -15.90 7.35
C ASP A 212 -12.29 -16.61 8.04
N ALA A 213 -11.13 -16.72 7.38
CA ALA A 213 -9.95 -17.37 7.95
C ALA A 213 -9.54 -16.70 9.27
N HIS A 214 -9.40 -17.48 10.33
CA HIS A 214 -9.26 -16.96 11.69
C HIS A 214 -7.79 -16.91 12.14
N TYR A 215 -7.28 -15.69 12.32
CA TYR A 215 -5.94 -15.42 12.84
C TYR A 215 -6.01 -14.90 14.28
N THR A 216 -5.13 -15.38 15.15
CA THR A 216 -4.92 -14.85 16.50
C THR A 216 -3.50 -14.33 16.64
N VAL A 217 -3.35 -13.05 16.97
CA VAL A 217 -2.07 -12.42 17.32
C VAL A 217 -1.94 -12.40 18.84
N TYR A 218 -0.99 -13.14 19.39
CA TYR A 218 -0.61 -13.09 20.80
C TYR A 218 0.49 -12.05 20.98
N HIS A 219 0.29 -11.10 21.89
CA HIS A 219 1.19 -9.98 22.14
C HIS A 219 1.19 -9.60 23.63
N ALA A 220 2.03 -8.67 24.07
CA ALA A 220 2.18 -8.30 25.48
C ALA A 220 0.89 -7.76 26.14
N GLY A 221 -0.11 -7.37 25.34
CA GLY A 221 -1.42 -6.90 25.79
C GLY A 221 -2.50 -7.99 25.86
N GLY A 222 -2.14 -9.26 25.59
CA GLY A 222 -3.09 -10.38 25.53
C GLY A 222 -3.15 -10.99 24.14
N ARG A 223 -4.34 -11.04 23.55
CA ARG A 223 -4.53 -11.54 22.18
C ARG A 223 -5.52 -10.67 21.42
N THR A 224 -5.28 -10.53 20.12
CA THR A 224 -6.19 -9.87 19.18
C THR A 224 -6.50 -10.84 18.05
N GLU A 225 -7.79 -11.04 17.79
CA GLU A 225 -8.31 -12.01 16.82
C GLU A 225 -8.81 -11.28 15.56
N PHE A 226 -8.61 -11.90 14.40
CA PHE A 226 -8.93 -11.36 13.08
C PHE A 226 -9.63 -12.39 12.20
N HIS A 227 -10.59 -11.93 11.40
CA HIS A 227 -11.05 -12.67 10.22
C HIS A 227 -10.41 -12.06 8.98
N VAL A 228 -9.85 -12.91 8.13
CA VAL A 228 -9.21 -12.53 6.87
C VAL A 228 -9.96 -13.17 5.71
N ASN A 229 -10.30 -12.36 4.70
CA ASN A 229 -10.94 -12.84 3.49
C ASN A 229 -9.89 -13.35 2.50
N GLN A 230 -9.63 -14.66 2.52
CA GLN A 230 -8.60 -15.28 1.68
C GLN A 230 -9.02 -15.44 0.20
N ARG A 231 -10.24 -15.05 -0.18
CA ARG A 231 -10.68 -14.99 -1.59
C ARG A 231 -10.08 -13.83 -2.38
N MET A 232 -9.40 -12.91 -1.68
CA MET A 232 -8.73 -11.74 -2.26
C MET A 232 -7.34 -11.58 -1.64
N GLY A 233 -6.49 -10.77 -2.28
CA GLY A 233 -5.23 -10.31 -1.70
C GLY A 233 -4.18 -11.40 -1.49
N GLY A 234 -4.31 -12.58 -2.11
CA GLY A 234 -3.26 -13.60 -2.08
C GLY A 234 -1.99 -13.14 -2.80
N GLY A 235 -0.83 -13.56 -2.30
CA GLY A 235 0.48 -13.21 -2.87
C GLY A 235 0.96 -11.78 -2.55
N THR A 236 0.52 -11.21 -1.44
CA THR A 236 1.03 -9.93 -0.90
C THR A 236 1.01 -9.92 0.63
N TRP A 237 1.43 -8.80 1.23
CA TRP A 237 1.39 -8.56 2.68
C TRP A 237 0.08 -7.89 3.11
N LEU A 238 -0.68 -8.55 3.98
CA LEU A 238 -1.86 -7.98 4.65
C LEU A 238 -1.52 -7.53 6.06
N TYR A 239 -1.69 -6.25 6.36
CA TYR A 239 -1.51 -5.69 7.70
C TYR A 239 -2.66 -6.09 8.63
N LEU A 240 -2.34 -6.69 9.80
CA LEU A 240 -3.32 -6.99 10.84
C LEU A 240 -3.37 -5.91 11.94
N GLY A 241 -2.23 -5.30 12.24
CA GLY A 241 -2.13 -4.34 13.34
C GLY A 241 -0.69 -4.13 13.80
N THR A 242 -0.51 -3.19 14.72
CA THR A 242 0.79 -2.94 15.37
C THR A 242 0.65 -3.26 16.84
N PHE A 243 1.47 -4.18 17.34
CA PHE A 243 1.37 -4.71 18.69
C PHE A 243 2.70 -4.61 19.42
N LEU A 244 2.61 -4.52 20.73
CA LEU A 244 3.78 -4.58 21.60
C LEU A 244 4.21 -6.02 21.82
N PHE A 245 5.46 -6.34 21.49
CA PHE A 245 6.08 -7.64 21.74
C PHE A 245 7.28 -7.48 22.67
N GLU A 246 7.51 -8.52 23.47
CA GLU A 246 8.74 -8.69 24.25
C GLU A 246 9.86 -9.24 23.36
N ALA A 247 11.11 -9.07 23.80
CA ALA A 247 12.26 -9.63 23.10
C ALA A 247 12.34 -11.16 23.22
N GLY A 248 13.03 -11.78 22.27
CA GLY A 248 13.27 -13.22 22.19
C GLY A 248 12.22 -13.96 21.36
N GLU A 249 12.30 -15.28 21.44
CA GLU A 249 11.34 -16.21 20.83
C GLU A 249 10.44 -16.77 21.93
N ASN A 250 9.15 -16.41 21.92
CA ASN A 250 8.23 -16.71 23.01
C ASN A 250 6.85 -17.12 22.48
N GLU A 251 6.30 -18.24 22.97
CA GLU A 251 4.96 -18.74 22.61
C GLU A 251 3.82 -17.76 22.95
N HIS A 252 4.05 -16.79 23.85
CA HIS A 252 3.13 -15.69 24.15
C HIS A 252 3.26 -14.50 23.17
N ALA A 253 4.17 -14.58 22.21
CA ALA A 253 4.45 -13.62 21.16
C ALA A 253 4.44 -14.36 19.82
N ARG A 254 3.26 -14.65 19.28
CA ARG A 254 3.11 -15.46 18.05
C ARG A 254 1.83 -15.11 17.30
N VAL A 255 1.78 -15.47 16.02
CA VAL A 255 0.55 -15.52 15.23
C VAL A 255 0.13 -16.98 15.07
N VAL A 256 -1.17 -17.25 15.19
CA VAL A 256 -1.76 -18.57 14.96
C VAL A 256 -2.89 -18.44 13.95
N LEU A 257 -2.92 -19.32 12.96
CA LEU A 257 -4.04 -19.51 12.03
C LEU A 257 -4.64 -20.89 12.32
N ASP A 258 -5.94 -20.93 12.61
CA ASP A 258 -6.66 -22.20 12.74
C ASP A 258 -7.55 -22.47 11.53
N ASN A 259 -7.91 -23.74 11.32
CA ASN A 259 -8.69 -24.14 10.15
C ASN A 259 -10.21 -24.05 10.34
N ALA A 260 -10.73 -23.37 11.37
CA ALA A 260 -12.17 -23.23 11.56
C ALA A 260 -12.78 -22.22 10.56
N SER A 261 -13.96 -22.56 10.03
CA SER A 261 -14.73 -21.66 9.17
C SER A 261 -16.23 -21.98 9.27
N THR A 262 -17.08 -20.99 8.98
CA THR A 262 -18.53 -21.19 8.80
C THR A 262 -18.89 -21.85 7.47
N HIS A 263 -17.93 -21.97 6.54
CA HIS A 263 -18.12 -22.52 5.22
C HIS A 263 -17.18 -23.70 4.96
N LYS A 264 -17.57 -24.58 4.03
CA LYS A 264 -16.67 -25.62 3.52
C LYS A 264 -15.75 -25.00 2.47
N GLY A 265 -14.45 -25.19 2.62
CA GLY A 265 -13.47 -24.73 1.64
C GLY A 265 -12.05 -25.06 2.08
N SER A 266 -11.11 -24.21 1.67
CA SER A 266 -9.71 -24.28 2.06
C SER A 266 -9.26 -23.00 2.77
N ILE A 267 -8.27 -23.20 3.65
CA ILE A 267 -7.50 -22.13 4.28
C ILE A 267 -6.05 -22.31 3.81
N SER A 268 -5.39 -21.20 3.51
CA SER A 268 -3.97 -21.17 3.16
C SER A 268 -3.15 -20.38 4.17
N ALA A 269 -1.88 -20.73 4.25
CA ALA A 269 -0.88 -20.17 5.16
C ALA A 269 0.44 -20.02 4.40
N ASP A 270 1.25 -19.04 4.77
CA ASP A 270 2.52 -18.76 4.12
C ASP A 270 3.47 -18.15 5.17
N ALA A 271 3.86 -16.89 5.02
CA ALA A 271 4.75 -16.20 5.94
C ALA A 271 4.04 -15.17 6.82
N VAL A 272 4.65 -14.86 7.97
CA VAL A 272 4.26 -13.75 8.84
C VAL A 272 5.46 -12.87 9.10
N ARG A 273 5.26 -11.57 8.90
CA ARG A 273 6.28 -10.52 9.04
C ARG A 273 5.97 -9.64 10.24
N PHE A 274 6.95 -9.52 11.12
CA PHE A 274 6.89 -8.70 12.34
C PHE A 274 7.87 -7.55 12.21
N GLY A 275 7.37 -6.33 12.03
CA GLY A 275 8.18 -5.12 11.88
C GLY A 275 8.25 -4.60 10.43
N GLY A 276 8.70 -3.36 10.29
CA GLY A 276 8.89 -2.69 9.01
C GLY A 276 10.24 -2.92 8.35
N GLY A 277 11.26 -3.24 9.16
CA GLY A 277 12.60 -3.61 8.70
C GLY A 277 13.39 -2.52 7.98
N MET A 278 14.55 -2.91 7.49
CA MET A 278 15.44 -2.08 6.67
C MET A 278 15.18 -2.28 5.18
N GLY A 279 15.54 -1.29 4.38
CA GLY A 279 15.51 -1.40 2.93
C GLY A 279 16.40 -2.52 2.41
N LEU A 280 15.82 -3.40 1.59
CA LEU A 280 16.50 -4.59 1.05
C LEU A 280 16.94 -4.40 -0.41
N ALA A 281 16.32 -3.48 -1.15
CA ALA A 281 16.62 -3.25 -2.55
C ALA A 281 18.05 -2.76 -2.72
N ALA A 282 18.87 -3.54 -3.43
CA ALA A 282 20.24 -3.19 -3.75
C ALA A 282 20.35 -2.61 -5.16
N ARG A 283 21.23 -1.61 -5.31
CA ARG A 283 21.52 -0.94 -6.58
C ARG A 283 23.02 -0.93 -6.84
N SER A 284 23.42 -1.31 -8.05
CA SER A 284 24.81 -1.30 -8.52
C SER A 284 24.98 -0.31 -9.67
N MET A 285 26.10 0.42 -9.65
CA MET A 285 26.48 1.40 -10.68
C MET A 285 27.43 0.80 -11.72
N PRO A 286 27.34 1.09 -13.03
CA PRO A 286 28.50 0.87 -13.88
C PRO A 286 29.64 1.80 -13.43
N GLN A 287 30.78 1.22 -13.07
CA GLN A 287 32.05 1.94 -12.96
C GLN A 287 32.51 2.31 -14.38
N ILE A 288 32.54 3.60 -14.67
CA ILE A 288 32.92 4.11 -15.99
C ILE A 288 34.43 4.35 -16.01
N THR A 289 35.13 3.70 -16.92
CA THR A 289 36.53 4.00 -17.25
C THR A 289 36.57 4.60 -18.65
N VAL A 290 37.23 5.75 -18.79
CA VAL A 290 37.46 6.39 -20.09
C VAL A 290 38.90 6.16 -20.50
N SER A 291 39.12 5.52 -21.63
CA SER A 291 40.46 5.32 -22.18
C SER A 291 40.99 6.60 -22.84
N PRO A 292 42.31 6.72 -23.07
CA PRO A 292 42.91 7.90 -23.72
C PRO A 292 42.34 8.23 -25.12
N ASP A 293 41.83 7.21 -25.82
CA ASP A 293 41.14 7.30 -27.12
C ASP A 293 39.62 7.53 -26.99
N SER A 294 39.15 7.96 -25.81
CA SER A 294 37.75 8.31 -25.53
C SER A 294 36.75 7.14 -25.63
N ILE A 295 37.20 5.90 -25.43
CA ILE A 295 36.31 4.74 -25.31
C ILE A 295 35.78 4.68 -23.88
N TYR A 296 34.45 4.61 -23.74
CA TYR A 296 33.77 4.43 -22.47
C TYR A 296 33.62 2.94 -22.18
N THR A 297 34.26 2.45 -21.11
CA THR A 297 34.09 1.10 -20.59
C THR A 297 33.22 1.13 -19.35
N TYR A 298 32.12 0.38 -19.35
CA TYR A 298 31.17 0.30 -18.24
C TYR A 298 31.38 -1.04 -17.51
N ALA A 299 31.84 -1.00 -16.26
CA ALA A 299 32.06 -2.19 -15.44
C ALA A 299 31.08 -2.21 -14.27
N TYR A 300 30.11 -3.12 -14.28
CA TYR A 300 29.12 -3.23 -13.21
C TYR A 300 29.70 -4.05 -12.04
N PRO A 301 29.85 -3.49 -10.82
CA PRO A 301 30.29 -4.21 -9.65
C PRO A 301 29.25 -5.28 -9.31
N LYS A 302 29.76 -6.44 -8.90
CA LYS A 302 28.95 -7.63 -8.61
C LYS A 302 28.03 -7.46 -7.38
N VAL A 303 28.25 -6.44 -6.54
CA VAL A 303 27.52 -6.22 -5.29
C VAL A 303 26.91 -4.81 -5.29
N GLY A 304 25.60 -4.74 -5.12
CA GLY A 304 24.87 -3.48 -4.98
C GLY A 304 24.80 -3.01 -3.53
N HIS A 305 24.43 -1.74 -3.34
CA HIS A 305 24.22 -1.16 -2.01
C HIS A 305 22.75 -0.83 -1.82
N THR A 306 22.22 -1.13 -0.63
CA THR A 306 20.88 -0.68 -0.22
C THR A 306 20.92 0.81 0.16
N SER A 307 19.76 1.40 0.39
CA SER A 307 19.67 2.79 0.85
C SER A 307 20.33 3.03 2.22
N GLY A 308 20.51 1.95 3.02
CA GLY A 308 20.95 2.01 4.40
C GLY A 308 19.92 2.59 5.36
N LEU A 309 18.66 2.76 4.91
CA LEU A 309 17.58 3.39 5.66
C LEU A 309 16.46 2.39 5.99
N PRO A 310 15.61 2.69 6.99
CA PRO A 310 14.39 1.94 7.24
C PRO A 310 13.52 1.89 5.97
N ARG A 311 12.89 0.73 5.70
CA ARG A 311 12.08 0.53 4.48
C ARG A 311 10.95 1.54 4.35
N ARG A 312 10.42 2.01 5.48
CA ARG A 312 9.42 3.10 5.60
C ARG A 312 9.81 4.37 4.83
N LEU A 313 11.10 4.64 4.70
CA LEU A 313 11.64 5.83 4.07
C LEU A 313 11.83 5.67 2.56
N GLU A 314 11.75 4.45 2.04
CA GLU A 314 11.99 4.17 0.63
C GLU A 314 10.77 4.46 -0.25
N GLY A 315 11.02 4.64 -1.54
CA GLY A 315 9.99 4.81 -2.56
C GLY A 315 9.10 3.57 -2.73
N ALA A 316 7.90 3.80 -3.25
CA ALA A 316 6.89 2.81 -3.52
C ALA A 316 7.37 1.69 -4.46
N ARG A 317 8.33 1.96 -5.35
CA ARG A 317 8.90 0.94 -6.25
C ARG A 317 9.43 -0.27 -5.47
N TYR A 318 10.22 -0.01 -4.44
CA TYR A 318 10.90 -1.05 -3.67
C TYR A 318 9.91 -1.81 -2.79
N TYR A 319 8.96 -1.10 -2.19
CA TYR A 319 7.88 -1.74 -1.45
C TYR A 319 6.96 -2.57 -2.35
N ALA A 320 6.65 -2.10 -3.57
CA ALA A 320 5.82 -2.84 -4.50
C ALA A 320 6.47 -4.18 -4.90
N GLN A 321 7.79 -4.20 -5.14
CA GLN A 321 8.53 -5.45 -5.33
C GLN A 321 8.43 -6.34 -4.08
N TRP A 322 8.68 -5.77 -2.90
CA TRP A 322 8.58 -6.48 -1.61
C TRP A 322 7.17 -7.04 -1.34
N ALA A 323 6.14 -6.36 -1.85
CA ALA A 323 4.74 -6.70 -1.73
C ALA A 323 4.22 -7.61 -2.87
N GLY A 324 5.10 -8.12 -3.73
CA GLY A 324 4.75 -9.12 -4.75
C GLY A 324 4.24 -8.57 -6.08
N LEU A 325 4.40 -7.27 -6.35
CA LEU A 325 4.11 -6.73 -7.67
C LEU A 325 5.01 -7.43 -8.71
N PRO A 326 4.46 -7.96 -9.82
CA PRO A 326 5.28 -8.58 -10.86
C PRO A 326 6.31 -7.63 -11.44
N ASP A 327 7.45 -8.19 -11.81
CA ASP A 327 8.61 -7.45 -12.30
C ASP A 327 8.33 -6.63 -13.57
N SER A 328 7.49 -7.14 -14.47
CA SER A 328 7.01 -6.40 -15.64
C SER A 328 6.29 -5.07 -15.31
N LEU A 329 5.75 -4.92 -14.10
CA LEU A 329 4.96 -3.76 -13.68
C LEU A 329 5.75 -2.74 -12.86
N TYR A 330 6.86 -3.12 -12.21
CA TYR A 330 7.75 -2.15 -11.58
C TYR A 330 9.02 -1.86 -12.38
N ARG A 331 9.36 -2.66 -13.41
CA ARG A 331 10.60 -2.51 -14.21
C ARG A 331 10.42 -1.98 -15.63
N HIS A 332 9.20 -1.66 -16.06
CA HIS A 332 8.79 -1.36 -17.45
C HIS A 332 9.95 -1.33 -18.47
N ARG A 333 10.04 -2.32 -19.37
CA ARG A 333 11.24 -2.79 -20.13
C ARG A 333 12.25 -1.77 -20.70
N ASP A 334 11.91 -0.49 -20.79
CA ASP A 334 12.76 0.60 -21.29
C ASP A 334 13.15 1.63 -20.19
N GLU A 335 12.70 1.43 -18.95
CA GLU A 335 12.86 2.40 -17.85
C GLU A 335 13.97 2.00 -16.86
N THR A 336 15.08 2.73 -16.96
CA THR A 336 16.18 2.71 -16.00
C THR A 336 15.97 3.65 -14.81
N SER A 337 14.83 4.37 -14.76
CA SER A 337 14.57 5.42 -13.78
C SER A 337 13.72 4.92 -12.61
N ASP A 338 14.36 4.70 -11.47
CA ASP A 338 13.62 4.41 -10.22
C ASP A 338 12.74 5.59 -9.79
N TYR A 339 13.03 6.83 -10.23
CA TYR A 339 12.15 7.99 -10.01
C TYR A 339 10.77 7.76 -10.66
N ASN A 340 10.75 7.40 -11.94
CA ASN A 340 9.49 7.10 -12.63
C ASN A 340 8.85 5.83 -12.05
N GLY A 341 9.69 4.84 -11.71
CA GLY A 341 9.25 3.62 -11.04
C GLY A 341 8.54 3.88 -9.73
N ASP A 342 9.02 4.81 -8.91
CA ASP A 342 8.35 5.24 -7.67
C ASP A 342 6.92 5.69 -7.99
N LEU A 343 6.75 6.67 -8.89
CA LEU A 343 5.44 7.23 -9.24
C LEU A 343 4.46 6.17 -9.78
N ARG A 344 4.92 5.32 -10.70
CA ARG A 344 4.03 4.39 -11.43
C ARG A 344 3.69 3.13 -10.65
N SER A 345 4.64 2.61 -9.87
CA SER A 345 4.46 1.37 -9.10
C SER A 345 3.28 1.45 -8.11
N ARG A 346 2.95 2.65 -7.62
CA ARG A 346 1.78 2.90 -6.76
C ARG A 346 0.49 2.46 -7.45
N ALA A 347 0.24 2.99 -8.65
CA ALA A 347 -0.94 2.67 -9.43
C ALA A 347 -0.91 1.23 -9.94
N HIS A 348 0.26 0.73 -10.32
CA HIS A 348 0.40 -0.67 -10.72
C HIS A 348 0.08 -1.65 -9.58
N LEU A 349 0.52 -1.37 -8.35
CA LEU A 349 0.18 -2.17 -7.18
C LEU A 349 -1.31 -2.10 -6.86
N LEU A 350 -1.89 -0.89 -6.90
CA LEU A 350 -3.34 -0.71 -6.76
C LEU A 350 -4.11 -1.55 -7.78
N ASN A 351 -3.77 -1.44 -9.07
CA ASN A 351 -4.49 -2.12 -10.15
C ASN A 351 -4.27 -3.64 -10.12
N PHE A 352 -3.07 -4.10 -9.77
CA PHE A 352 -2.76 -5.52 -9.61
C PHE A 352 -3.54 -6.14 -8.45
N LEU A 353 -3.57 -5.48 -7.29
CA LEU A 353 -4.35 -5.97 -6.16
C LEU A 353 -5.86 -5.84 -6.40
N GLY A 354 -6.28 -4.79 -7.11
CA GLY A 354 -7.68 -4.48 -7.37
C GLY A 354 -8.34 -5.23 -8.53
N GLY A 355 -7.56 -5.74 -9.49
CA GLY A 355 -8.07 -6.43 -10.66
C GLY A 355 -9.00 -7.59 -10.31
N GLY A 356 -10.16 -7.64 -10.95
CA GLY A 356 -11.18 -8.68 -10.77
C GLY A 356 -12.13 -8.37 -9.61
N SER A 357 -11.96 -7.23 -8.94
CA SER A 357 -12.94 -6.68 -8.01
C SER A 357 -14.11 -6.04 -8.77
N PRO A 358 -15.22 -5.69 -8.10
CA PRO A 358 -16.31 -4.94 -8.71
C PRO A 358 -15.91 -3.59 -9.33
N PHE A 359 -14.82 -2.98 -8.85
CA PHE A 359 -14.31 -1.69 -9.34
C PHE A 359 -13.32 -1.83 -10.50
N MET A 360 -12.82 -3.04 -10.77
CA MET A 360 -11.92 -3.35 -11.90
C MET A 360 -12.28 -4.72 -12.53
N PRO A 361 -13.52 -4.90 -13.01
CA PRO A 361 -14.08 -6.22 -13.33
C PRO A 361 -13.39 -6.93 -14.50
N ASP A 362 -12.79 -6.18 -15.42
CA ASP A 362 -12.14 -6.67 -16.65
C ASP A 362 -10.60 -6.72 -16.55
N THR A 363 -10.06 -6.53 -15.35
CA THR A 363 -8.61 -6.52 -15.09
C THR A 363 -8.24 -7.77 -14.29
N LEU A 364 -7.17 -8.48 -14.66
CA LEU A 364 -6.68 -9.59 -13.85
C LEU A 364 -5.98 -9.06 -12.59
N GLY A 365 -6.28 -9.65 -11.43
CA GLY A 365 -5.66 -9.22 -10.18
C GLY A 365 -6.13 -9.98 -8.95
N ALA A 366 -5.80 -9.45 -7.77
CA ALA A 366 -6.06 -10.07 -6.47
C ALA A 366 -7.45 -9.74 -5.89
N ARG A 367 -8.34 -9.12 -6.66
CA ARG A 367 -9.76 -8.89 -6.34
C ARG A 367 -10.05 -8.07 -5.08
N VAL A 368 -9.09 -7.30 -4.58
CA VAL A 368 -9.31 -6.40 -3.44
C VAL A 368 -10.15 -5.21 -3.91
N PRO A 369 -11.31 -4.91 -3.31
CA PRO A 369 -12.26 -3.96 -3.86
C PRO A 369 -11.92 -2.50 -3.51
N PHE A 370 -10.73 -2.04 -3.88
CA PHE A 370 -10.33 -0.63 -3.67
C PHE A 370 -11.29 0.33 -4.38
N GLU A 371 -11.84 1.28 -3.64
CA GLU A 371 -12.86 2.20 -4.11
C GLU A 371 -12.30 3.53 -4.62
N LEU A 372 -11.17 3.95 -4.06
CA LEU A 372 -10.49 5.19 -4.44
C LEU A 372 -9.02 5.16 -4.01
N SER A 373 -8.29 6.14 -4.54
CA SER A 373 -6.88 6.37 -4.31
C SER A 373 -6.66 7.80 -3.81
N PHE A 374 -6.07 7.98 -2.63
CA PHE A 374 -5.70 9.29 -2.08
C PHE A 374 -4.19 9.46 -1.80
N ALA A 375 -3.54 10.39 -2.50
CA ALA A 375 -2.16 10.81 -2.23
C ALA A 375 -2.16 12.09 -1.39
N LEU A 376 -1.47 12.11 -0.26
CA LEU A 376 -1.16 13.35 0.46
C LEU A 376 0.28 13.77 0.17
N HIS A 377 0.42 14.94 -0.45
CA HIS A 377 1.70 15.60 -0.71
C HIS A 377 1.76 16.95 0.02
N THR A 378 2.94 17.57 0.01
CA THR A 378 3.15 18.95 0.47
C THR A 378 3.97 19.67 -0.58
N ASP A 379 3.43 20.70 -1.22
CA ASP A 379 4.00 21.30 -2.41
C ASP A 379 5.32 22.04 -2.14
N ALA A 380 6.18 22.10 -3.16
CA ALA A 380 7.43 22.84 -3.15
C ALA A 380 7.30 24.25 -3.75
N GLY A 381 6.09 24.78 -3.96
CA GLY A 381 5.89 26.14 -4.44
C GLY A 381 6.25 27.21 -3.40
N PHE A 382 6.35 28.46 -3.86
CA PHE A 382 6.61 29.63 -3.02
C PHE A 382 5.65 30.77 -3.36
N ASN A 383 5.20 31.52 -2.35
CA ASN A 383 4.40 32.73 -2.52
C ASN A 383 5.18 33.94 -1.99
N ARG A 384 5.37 34.95 -2.84
CA ARG A 384 6.10 36.19 -2.50
C ARG A 384 5.32 37.12 -1.55
N ASN A 385 4.03 36.89 -1.37
CA ASN A 385 3.15 37.83 -0.68
C ASN A 385 3.01 37.58 0.83
N GLY A 386 3.73 36.59 1.40
CA GLY A 386 3.74 36.31 2.84
C GLY A 386 2.44 35.74 3.42
N ASN A 387 1.44 35.41 2.58
CA ASN A 387 0.20 34.77 3.01
C ASN A 387 0.34 33.24 3.00
N ILE A 388 -0.50 32.57 3.79
CA ILE A 388 -0.69 31.10 3.75
C ILE A 388 -0.88 30.67 2.29
N TYR A 389 -0.03 29.74 1.84
CA TYR A 389 -0.15 29.13 0.53
C TYR A 389 -0.61 27.69 0.73
N GLY A 390 -1.93 27.56 0.80
CA GLY A 390 -2.62 26.37 1.25
C GLY A 390 -2.78 25.32 0.16
N THR A 391 -3.99 24.78 0.04
CA THR A 391 -4.18 23.47 -0.60
C THR A 391 -4.40 23.55 -2.09
N LEU A 392 -3.71 22.72 -2.88
CA LEU A 392 -4.07 22.44 -4.28
C LEU A 392 -4.47 20.97 -4.46
N GLY A 393 -5.26 20.70 -5.49
CA GLY A 393 -5.64 19.34 -5.87
C GLY A 393 -5.25 19.02 -7.32
N LEU A 394 -4.90 17.76 -7.58
CA LEU A 394 -4.62 17.25 -8.91
C LEU A 394 -5.48 16.01 -9.18
N ILE A 395 -6.06 15.96 -10.37
CA ILE A 395 -6.77 14.81 -10.93
C ILE A 395 -6.33 14.62 -12.38
N THR A 396 -6.68 13.48 -12.98
CA THR A 396 -6.52 13.27 -14.43
C THR A 396 -7.81 12.73 -15.04
N GLY A 397 -8.42 13.51 -15.93
CA GLY A 397 -9.70 13.19 -16.57
C GLY A 397 -9.65 12.13 -17.68
N VAL A 398 -8.45 11.72 -18.10
CA VAL A 398 -8.22 10.66 -19.11
C VAL A 398 -7.04 9.77 -18.71
N ASN A 399 -7.04 8.50 -19.13
CA ASN A 399 -5.89 7.60 -18.97
C ASN A 399 -4.81 7.87 -20.05
N GLU A 400 -3.80 7.00 -20.12
CA GLU A 400 -2.70 7.11 -21.10
C GLU A 400 -3.15 6.90 -22.56
N GLN A 401 -4.19 6.10 -22.78
CA GLN A 401 -4.79 5.83 -24.08
C GLN A 401 -5.77 6.94 -24.51
N GLY A 402 -6.07 7.89 -23.62
CA GLY A 402 -7.05 8.95 -23.85
C GLY A 402 -8.48 8.57 -23.45
N ASP A 403 -8.69 7.42 -22.80
CA ASP A 403 -10.01 6.99 -22.34
C ASP A 403 -10.47 7.84 -21.16
N SER A 404 -11.72 8.28 -21.23
CA SER A 404 -12.36 9.10 -20.19
C SER A 404 -13.20 8.29 -19.20
N LEU A 405 -13.18 6.95 -19.29
CA LEU A 405 -13.92 6.03 -18.44
C LEU A 405 -12.96 5.15 -17.64
N TYR A 406 -13.36 4.78 -16.43
CA TYR A 406 -12.78 3.65 -15.69
C TYR A 406 -13.28 2.32 -16.25
N ARG A 407 -12.66 1.22 -15.83
CA ARG A 407 -13.06 -0.16 -16.15
C ARG A 407 -14.53 -0.49 -15.85
N THR A 408 -15.14 0.20 -14.90
CA THR A 408 -16.57 0.07 -14.56
C THR A 408 -17.51 0.75 -15.56
N GLY A 409 -16.99 1.57 -16.47
CA GLY A 409 -17.77 2.49 -17.31
C GLY A 409 -18.08 3.83 -16.64
N THR A 410 -17.71 4.04 -15.38
CA THR A 410 -17.83 5.32 -14.67
C THR A 410 -16.86 6.35 -15.25
N ALA A 411 -17.27 7.60 -15.38
CA ALA A 411 -16.39 8.65 -15.91
C ALA A 411 -15.18 8.91 -14.98
N ARG A 412 -13.97 9.04 -15.55
CA ARG A 412 -12.76 9.43 -14.80
C ARG A 412 -12.88 10.80 -14.12
N ARG A 413 -13.73 11.67 -14.69
CA ARG A 413 -14.11 12.95 -14.08
C ARG A 413 -14.82 12.83 -12.73
N THR A 414 -15.24 11.65 -12.30
CA THR A 414 -15.66 11.39 -10.91
C THR A 414 -14.59 11.83 -9.89
N SER A 415 -13.31 11.74 -10.27
CA SER A 415 -12.20 12.25 -9.45
C SER A 415 -12.30 13.75 -9.17
N LEU A 416 -12.90 14.54 -10.07
CA LEU A 416 -13.06 15.98 -9.88
C LEU A 416 -14.01 16.32 -8.73
N ASP A 417 -15.18 15.66 -8.68
CA ASP A 417 -16.13 15.86 -7.57
C ASP A 417 -15.55 15.34 -6.25
N TYR A 418 -14.91 14.18 -6.30
CA TYR A 418 -14.17 13.63 -5.16
C TYR A 418 -13.14 14.62 -4.61
N ALA A 419 -12.24 15.11 -5.45
CA ALA A 419 -11.19 16.06 -5.06
C ALA A 419 -11.77 17.38 -4.54
N ARG A 420 -12.81 17.92 -5.19
CA ARG A 420 -13.51 19.12 -4.73
C ARG A 420 -14.05 18.94 -3.31
N ARG A 421 -14.74 17.83 -3.02
CA ARG A 421 -15.31 17.58 -1.67
C ARG A 421 -14.23 17.52 -0.60
N VAL A 422 -13.12 16.82 -0.89
CA VAL A 422 -11.98 16.74 0.04
C VAL A 422 -11.40 18.13 0.30
N MET A 423 -11.13 18.90 -0.75
CA MET A 423 -10.55 20.24 -0.62
C MET A 423 -11.49 21.22 0.12
N THR A 424 -12.79 21.22 -0.20
CA THR A 424 -13.77 22.09 0.45
C THR A 424 -13.90 21.77 1.95
N ASN A 425 -13.98 20.48 2.31
CA ASN A 425 -14.05 20.08 3.72
C ASN A 425 -12.78 20.46 4.47
N LEU A 426 -11.61 20.22 3.87
CA LEU A 426 -10.33 20.59 4.45
C LEU A 426 -10.23 22.10 4.69
N HIS A 427 -10.62 22.93 3.71
CA HIS A 427 -10.67 24.38 3.87
C HIS A 427 -11.55 24.80 5.04
N ASN A 428 -12.79 24.28 5.09
CA ASN A 428 -13.73 24.61 6.15
C ASN A 428 -13.20 24.20 7.53
N ASP A 429 -12.61 23.01 7.63
CA ASP A 429 -12.09 22.48 8.88
C ASP A 429 -10.85 23.23 9.36
N LEU A 430 -9.86 23.46 8.50
CA LEU A 430 -8.65 24.20 8.87
C LEU A 430 -8.97 25.66 9.18
N THR A 431 -9.84 26.29 8.40
CA THR A 431 -10.24 27.68 8.61
C THR A 431 -10.92 27.87 9.96
N ARG A 432 -11.88 26.98 10.27
CA ARG A 432 -12.59 26.98 11.55
C ARG A 432 -11.67 26.65 12.73
N THR A 433 -10.79 25.67 12.58
CA THR A 433 -9.95 25.17 13.67
C THR A 433 -8.89 26.20 14.09
N TYR A 434 -8.28 26.88 13.12
CA TYR A 434 -7.17 27.79 13.38
C TYR A 434 -7.56 29.27 13.37
N GLY A 435 -8.82 29.59 13.03
CA GLY A 435 -9.28 30.98 12.96
C GLY A 435 -8.57 31.82 11.89
N THR A 436 -8.06 31.16 10.85
CA THR A 436 -7.34 31.79 9.73
C THR A 436 -7.97 31.36 8.41
N ASP A 437 -8.06 32.23 7.41
CA ASP A 437 -8.52 31.82 6.08
C ASP A 437 -7.52 30.83 5.47
N TRP A 438 -7.87 29.53 5.45
CA TRP A 438 -7.02 28.50 4.86
C TRP A 438 -7.18 28.52 3.34
N HIS A 439 -6.32 29.26 2.65
CA HIS A 439 -6.47 29.50 1.22
C HIS A 439 -6.45 28.23 0.37
N LEU A 440 -7.50 28.03 -0.44
CA LEU A 440 -7.50 27.03 -1.51
C LEU A 440 -6.86 27.61 -2.77
N ARG A 441 -5.91 26.87 -3.33
CA ARG A 441 -5.28 27.13 -4.62
C ARG A 441 -6.09 26.47 -5.74
N GLU A 442 -5.45 26.00 -6.79
CA GLU A 442 -6.12 25.40 -7.95
C GLU A 442 -6.52 23.94 -7.72
N LEU A 443 -7.57 23.52 -8.44
CA LEU A 443 -7.85 22.11 -8.72
C LEU A 443 -7.54 21.85 -10.20
N PHE A 444 -6.48 21.11 -10.47
CA PHE A 444 -5.95 20.88 -11.80
C PHE A 444 -6.38 19.53 -12.39
N ASP A 445 -6.80 19.53 -13.64
CA ASP A 445 -6.78 18.33 -14.50
C ASP A 445 -5.43 18.31 -15.24
N LYS A 446 -4.50 17.48 -14.77
CA LYS A 446 -3.13 17.39 -15.29
C LYS A 446 -2.67 15.94 -15.38
N ASN A 447 -1.74 15.72 -16.31
CA ASN A 447 -1.20 14.40 -16.61
C ASN A 447 -0.13 13.98 -15.58
N TYR A 448 -0.56 13.52 -14.40
CA TYR A 448 0.31 12.94 -13.38
C TYR A 448 0.09 11.44 -13.32
N ALA A 449 1.17 10.65 -13.29
CA ALA A 449 1.09 9.19 -13.27
C ALA A 449 0.21 8.67 -12.11
N GLU A 450 0.36 9.26 -10.93
CA GLU A 450 -0.37 8.90 -9.71
C GLU A 450 -1.90 9.09 -9.80
N THR A 451 -2.41 9.89 -10.74
CA THR A 451 -3.87 10.11 -10.95
C THR A 451 -4.35 9.65 -12.34
N ARG A 452 -3.43 9.49 -13.30
CA ARG A 452 -3.72 8.96 -14.64
C ARG A 452 -3.88 7.45 -14.63
N MET A 453 -3.02 6.75 -13.90
CA MET A 453 -2.86 5.30 -14.00
C MET A 453 -3.76 4.46 -13.08
N PRO A 454 -4.24 4.96 -11.92
CA PRO A 454 -5.23 4.21 -11.16
C PRO A 454 -6.51 3.98 -11.97
N GLU A 455 -7.05 2.76 -11.88
CA GLU A 455 -8.33 2.37 -12.47
C GLU A 455 -9.54 2.69 -11.56
N VAL A 456 -9.33 3.54 -10.56
CA VAL A 456 -10.33 4.07 -9.63
C VAL A 456 -10.19 5.59 -9.49
N PRO A 457 -11.22 6.31 -8.98
CA PRO A 457 -11.14 7.70 -8.59
C PRO A 457 -9.88 7.97 -7.77
N SER A 458 -9.11 8.96 -8.21
CA SER A 458 -7.81 9.25 -7.63
C SER A 458 -7.55 10.74 -7.58
N MET A 459 -6.87 11.16 -6.51
CA MET A 459 -6.41 12.54 -6.36
C MET A 459 -5.04 12.60 -5.69
N ILE A 460 -4.28 13.63 -6.03
CA ILE A 460 -3.21 14.14 -5.18
C ILE A 460 -3.73 15.40 -4.50
N LEU A 461 -3.56 15.47 -3.19
CA LEU A 461 -3.76 16.67 -2.40
C LEU A 461 -2.40 17.21 -1.97
N GLU A 462 -2.04 18.38 -2.45
CA GLU A 462 -0.90 19.13 -1.94
C GLU A 462 -1.40 20.02 -0.79
N LEU A 463 -1.14 19.62 0.45
CA LEU A 463 -1.76 20.23 1.62
C LEU A 463 -1.41 21.72 1.77
N LEU A 464 -0.12 22.01 1.72
CA LEU A 464 0.48 23.32 1.92
C LEU A 464 1.78 23.40 1.12
N ALA A 465 2.31 24.60 0.94
CA ALA A 465 3.62 24.79 0.35
C ALA A 465 4.71 25.04 1.41
N HIS A 466 5.74 24.20 1.42
CA HIS A 466 6.77 24.22 2.48
C HIS A 466 7.81 25.33 2.32
N GLN A 467 7.74 26.18 1.29
CA GLN A 467 8.61 27.36 1.21
C GLN A 467 8.04 28.58 1.96
N ASN A 468 6.84 28.48 2.54
CA ASN A 468 6.11 29.61 3.11
C ASN A 468 5.91 29.43 4.63
N PHE A 469 7.01 29.48 5.39
CA PHE A 469 7.00 29.39 6.86
C PHE A 469 6.83 30.74 7.58
N THR A 470 6.76 31.83 6.83
CA THR A 470 6.79 33.21 7.35
C THR A 470 5.41 33.78 7.60
#